data_AF-A0A1X1TBD8-F1
#
_entry.id   AF-A0A1X1TBD8-F1
#
_cell.length_a   1.000
_cell.length_b   1.000
_cell.length_c   1.000
_cell.angle_alpha   90.00
_cell.angle_beta   90.00
_cell.angle_gamma   90.00
#
_symmetry.space_group_name_H-M   'P 1'
#
loop_
_entity.id
_entity.type
_entity.pdbx_description
1 polymer ?
#
loop_
_entity_poly.entity_id
_entity_poly.type
_entity_poly.pdbx_seq_one_letter_code
_entity_poly.pdbx_strand_id
1 'polypeptide(L)'
;MSYVVVAPEMLTAAAGDLDTIGSDLSMARTAAAVPTINLVPAAGDEVSAGIAHLFSRYAEDFHGLAGKAAASHEQFAQHLKTGAAWYTGIEKFHTTLLRAVYSFQEHYFGPWLNSLPPQLQQLVWQINQFLHNTGDALFAIFVGIPVIIGIIVLLVLAEYFAYL
;
A
#
# COMPACT_ATOMS: atom_id res chain seq x y z
N MET A 1 -7.26 -16.41 12.05
CA MET A 1 -7.26 -15.08 11.41
C MET A 1 -6.57 -15.21 10.06
N SER A 2 -7.17 -14.78 8.97
CA SER A 2 -6.51 -14.77 7.65
C SER A 2 -5.50 -13.63 7.59
N TYR A 3 -4.23 -13.93 7.41
CA TYR A 3 -3.21 -12.91 7.11
C TYR A 3 -3.49 -12.36 5.71
N VAL A 4 -3.59 -11.04 5.58
CA VAL A 4 -3.62 -10.36 4.28
C VAL A 4 -2.18 -10.03 3.93
N VAL A 5 -1.68 -10.64 2.84
CA VAL A 5 -0.37 -10.35 2.27
C VAL A 5 -0.59 -9.56 0.99
N VAL A 6 0.05 -8.41 0.86
CA VAL A 6 0.02 -7.57 -0.34
C VAL A 6 1.41 -7.55 -0.94
N ALA A 7 1.50 -7.73 -2.26
CA ALA A 7 2.74 -7.58 -3.02
C ALA A 7 2.68 -6.25 -3.81
N PRO A 8 3.32 -5.17 -3.36
CA PRO A 8 3.21 -3.84 -3.96
C PRO A 8 3.63 -3.81 -5.44
N GLU A 9 4.61 -4.62 -5.82
CA GLU A 9 5.10 -4.73 -7.20
C GLU A 9 4.02 -5.30 -8.11
N MET A 10 3.27 -6.30 -7.65
CA MET A 10 2.15 -6.89 -8.40
C MET A 10 1.00 -5.91 -8.57
N LEU A 11 0.69 -5.10 -7.55
CA LEU A 11 -0.31 -4.03 -7.65
C LEU A 11 0.11 -2.95 -8.65
N THR A 12 1.40 -2.60 -8.66
CA THR A 12 1.95 -1.62 -9.61
C THR A 12 1.89 -2.15 -11.04
N ALA A 13 2.26 -3.42 -11.26
CA ALA A 13 2.16 -4.08 -12.56
C ALA A 13 0.70 -4.14 -13.04
N ALA A 14 -0.22 -4.59 -12.19
CA ALA A 14 -1.64 -4.64 -12.51
C ALA A 14 -2.20 -3.25 -12.86
N ALA A 15 -1.77 -2.19 -12.18
CA ALA A 15 -2.18 -0.83 -12.54
C ALA A 15 -1.64 -0.40 -13.91
N GLY A 16 -0.44 -0.83 -14.29
CA GLY A 16 0.11 -0.62 -15.64
C GLY A 16 -0.70 -1.37 -16.70
N ASP A 17 -1.05 -2.64 -16.45
CA ASP A 17 -1.90 -3.42 -17.35
C ASP A 17 -3.27 -2.76 -17.56
N LEU A 18 -3.87 -2.23 -16.47
CA LEU A 18 -5.12 -1.49 -16.53
C LEU A 18 -4.99 -0.21 -17.38
N ASP A 19 -3.89 0.54 -17.28
CA ASP A 19 -3.68 1.71 -18.14
C ASP A 19 -3.64 1.31 -19.62
N THR A 20 -2.93 0.23 -19.97
CA THR A 20 -2.86 -0.28 -21.35
C THR A 20 -4.24 -0.67 -21.85
N ILE A 21 -4.99 -1.47 -21.08
CA ILE A 21 -6.37 -1.86 -21.42
C ILE A 21 -7.27 -0.63 -21.60
N GLY A 22 -7.15 0.36 -20.72
CA GLY A 22 -7.93 1.60 -20.79
C GLY A 22 -7.63 2.41 -22.06
N SER A 23 -6.34 2.46 -22.45
CA SER A 23 -5.90 3.12 -23.68
C SER A 23 -6.45 2.42 -24.92
N ASP A 24 -6.28 1.10 -25.03
CA ASP A 24 -6.77 0.29 -26.14
C ASP A 24 -8.30 0.41 -26.29
N LEU A 25 -9.02 0.36 -25.17
CA LEU A 25 -10.48 0.50 -25.16
C LEU A 25 -10.91 1.91 -25.60
N SER A 26 -10.20 2.95 -25.18
CA SER A 26 -10.48 4.33 -25.61
C SER A 26 -10.26 4.53 -27.11
N MET A 27 -9.18 3.94 -27.64
CA MET A 27 -8.90 3.93 -29.08
C MET A 27 -10.00 3.19 -29.86
N ALA A 28 -10.37 1.98 -29.43
CA ALA A 28 -11.43 1.20 -30.04
C ALA A 28 -12.78 1.93 -30.00
N ARG A 29 -13.14 2.55 -28.86
CA ARG A 29 -14.35 3.35 -28.72
C ARG A 29 -14.37 4.52 -29.71
N THR A 30 -13.27 5.25 -29.79
CA THR A 30 -13.15 6.42 -30.67
C THR A 30 -13.25 6.02 -32.16
N ALA A 31 -12.61 4.92 -32.54
CA ALA A 31 -12.70 4.36 -33.88
C ALA A 31 -14.13 3.90 -34.22
N ALA A 32 -14.84 3.32 -33.26
CA ALA A 32 -16.23 2.87 -33.43
C ALA A 32 -17.24 4.02 -33.40
N ALA A 33 -16.93 5.17 -32.78
CA ALA A 33 -17.89 6.26 -32.56
C ALA A 33 -18.48 6.83 -33.87
N VAL A 34 -17.62 7.22 -34.81
CA VAL A 34 -18.07 7.83 -36.07
C VAL A 34 -19.01 6.91 -36.87
N PRO A 35 -18.66 5.63 -37.17
CA PRO A 35 -19.53 4.77 -37.97
C PRO A 35 -20.79 4.30 -37.24
N THR A 36 -20.83 4.33 -35.91
CA THR A 36 -22.03 3.91 -35.14
C THR A 36 -23.00 5.05 -34.88
N ILE A 37 -22.50 6.27 -34.70
CA ILE A 37 -23.34 7.47 -34.55
C ILE A 37 -23.90 7.93 -35.90
N ASN A 38 -23.13 7.81 -37.00
CA ASN A 38 -23.56 8.25 -38.32
C ASN A 38 -24.04 7.07 -39.19
N LEU A 39 -24.92 6.22 -38.64
CA LEU A 39 -25.43 5.07 -39.36
C LEU A 39 -26.30 5.51 -40.56
N VAL A 40 -26.01 4.96 -41.73
CA VAL A 40 -26.74 5.26 -42.97
C VAL A 40 -27.95 4.31 -43.09
N PRO A 41 -29.13 4.79 -43.53
CA PRO A 41 -30.28 3.93 -43.80
C PRO A 41 -29.96 2.81 -44.79
N ALA A 42 -30.48 1.60 -44.53
CA ALA A 42 -30.26 0.44 -45.40
C ALA A 42 -30.94 0.58 -46.78
N ALA A 43 -32.04 1.34 -46.84
CA ALA A 43 -32.75 1.71 -48.05
C ALA A 43 -33.38 3.11 -47.89
N GLY A 44 -33.98 3.63 -48.97
CA GLY A 44 -34.55 4.98 -49.03
C GLY A 44 -35.94 5.14 -48.41
N ASP A 45 -36.47 4.10 -47.75
CA ASP A 45 -37.77 4.14 -47.10
C ASP A 45 -37.71 4.68 -45.66
N GLU A 46 -38.88 5.12 -45.16
CA GLU A 46 -39.00 5.71 -43.82
C GLU A 46 -38.68 4.73 -42.68
N VAL A 47 -38.91 3.43 -42.88
CA VAL A 47 -38.62 2.42 -41.85
C VAL A 47 -37.10 2.27 -41.71
N SER A 48 -36.38 2.15 -42.82
CA SER A 48 -34.92 2.13 -42.84
C SER A 48 -34.31 3.40 -42.23
N ALA A 49 -34.87 4.58 -42.54
CA ALA A 49 -34.44 5.84 -41.96
C ALA A 49 -34.70 5.90 -40.44
N GLY A 50 -35.87 5.46 -39.99
CA GLY A 50 -36.23 5.40 -38.58
C GLY A 50 -35.33 4.44 -37.78
N ILE A 51 -35.02 3.28 -38.34
CA ILE A 51 -34.09 2.30 -37.73
C ILE A 51 -32.69 2.87 -37.62
N ALA A 52 -32.16 3.48 -38.68
CA ALA A 52 -30.83 4.10 -38.65
C ALA A 52 -30.75 5.17 -37.56
N HIS A 53 -31.74 6.06 -37.49
CA HIS A 53 -31.80 7.10 -36.47
C HIS A 53 -31.94 6.55 -35.04
N LEU A 54 -32.69 5.45 -34.83
CA LEU A 54 -32.76 4.77 -33.52
C LEU A 54 -31.38 4.28 -33.06
N PHE A 55 -30.65 3.58 -33.94
CA PHE A 55 -29.33 3.06 -33.62
C PHE A 55 -28.30 4.17 -33.43
N SER A 56 -28.35 5.23 -34.23
CA SER A 56 -27.51 6.42 -34.06
C SER A 56 -27.68 7.04 -32.68
N ARG A 57 -28.92 7.25 -32.21
CA ARG A 57 -29.18 7.77 -30.85
C ARG A 57 -28.69 6.82 -29.76
N TYR A 58 -28.93 5.53 -29.92
CA TYR A 58 -28.40 4.54 -28.98
C TYR A 58 -26.87 4.56 -28.92
N ALA A 59 -26.20 4.74 -30.06
CA ALA A 59 -24.75 4.86 -30.12
C ALA A 59 -24.26 6.12 -29.39
N GLU A 60 -24.93 7.28 -29.54
CA GLU A 60 -24.60 8.50 -28.79
C GLU A 60 -24.65 8.27 -27.28
N ASP A 61 -25.73 7.67 -26.78
CA ASP A 61 -25.90 7.33 -25.36
C ASP A 61 -24.84 6.33 -24.89
N PHE A 62 -24.59 5.28 -25.69
CA PHE A 62 -23.57 4.27 -25.40
C PHE A 62 -22.18 4.89 -25.30
N HIS A 63 -21.77 5.72 -26.25
CA HIS A 63 -20.45 6.36 -26.25
C HIS A 63 -20.32 7.36 -25.09
N GLY A 64 -21.40 8.07 -24.75
CA GLY A 64 -21.46 8.92 -23.55
C GLY A 64 -21.27 8.13 -22.26
N LEU A 65 -21.94 6.99 -22.10
CA LEU A 65 -21.78 6.11 -20.94
C LEU A 65 -20.40 5.45 -20.89
N ALA A 66 -19.90 4.97 -22.03
CA ALA A 66 -18.55 4.42 -22.15
C ALA A 66 -17.48 5.47 -21.83
N GLY A 67 -17.75 6.75 -22.12
CA GLY A 67 -16.98 7.91 -21.64
C GLY A 67 -16.81 7.92 -20.12
N LYS A 68 -17.93 7.84 -19.39
CA LYS A 68 -17.95 7.82 -17.93
C LYS A 68 -17.27 6.57 -17.36
N ALA A 69 -17.46 5.42 -18.00
CA ALA A 69 -16.81 4.18 -17.59
C ALA A 69 -15.28 4.26 -17.72
N ALA A 70 -14.77 4.86 -18.80
CA ALA A 70 -13.33 5.06 -18.97
C ALA A 70 -12.73 5.98 -17.89
N ALA A 71 -13.44 7.04 -17.50
CA ALA A 71 -12.98 7.91 -16.41
C ALA A 71 -12.95 7.17 -15.05
N SER A 72 -13.93 6.31 -14.79
CA SER A 72 -13.94 5.46 -13.59
C SER A 72 -12.78 4.45 -13.59
N HIS A 73 -12.50 3.85 -14.75
CA HIS A 73 -11.38 2.92 -14.94
C HIS A 73 -10.02 3.59 -14.66
N GLU A 74 -9.83 4.81 -15.17
CA GLU A 74 -8.61 5.61 -14.90
C GLU A 74 -8.46 5.91 -13.40
N GLN A 75 -9.55 6.32 -12.74
CA GLN A 75 -9.53 6.56 -11.29
C GLN A 75 -9.17 5.30 -10.51
N PHE A 76 -9.74 4.15 -10.91
CA PHE A 76 -9.44 2.86 -10.29
C PHE A 76 -7.96 2.49 -10.43
N ALA A 77 -7.38 2.60 -11.63
CA ALA A 77 -5.96 2.36 -11.86
C ALA A 77 -5.09 3.30 -11.01
N GLN A 78 -5.45 4.58 -10.90
CA GLN A 78 -4.75 5.54 -10.07
C GLN A 78 -4.81 5.22 -8.58
N HIS A 79 -5.97 4.76 -8.09
CA HIS A 79 -6.13 4.32 -6.70
C HIS A 79 -5.26 3.09 -6.40
N LEU A 80 -5.16 2.16 -7.37
CA LEU A 80 -4.32 0.98 -7.24
C LEU A 80 -2.83 1.35 -7.11
N LYS A 81 -2.34 2.26 -7.96
CA LYS A 81 -0.96 2.80 -7.88
C LYS A 81 -0.69 3.47 -6.54
N THR A 82 -1.64 4.30 -6.09
CA THR A 82 -1.52 5.02 -4.82
C THR A 82 -1.47 4.04 -3.65
N GLY A 83 -2.32 3.01 -3.65
CA GLY A 83 -2.30 1.94 -2.67
C GLY A 83 -0.96 1.18 -2.64
N ALA A 84 -0.43 0.81 -3.80
CA ALA A 84 0.87 0.16 -3.90
C ALA A 84 2.01 1.02 -3.32
N ALA A 85 1.99 2.33 -3.59
CA ALA A 85 2.97 3.27 -3.05
C ALA A 85 2.88 3.38 -1.51
N TRP A 86 1.67 3.36 -0.94
CA TRP A 86 1.48 3.33 0.51
C TRP A 86 2.08 2.07 1.16
N TYR A 87 1.78 0.88 0.63
CA TYR A 87 2.35 -0.36 1.16
C TYR A 87 3.88 -0.37 1.06
N THR A 88 4.42 0.02 -0.09
CA THR A 88 5.88 0.17 -0.28
C THR A 88 6.49 1.14 0.74
N GLY A 89 5.81 2.27 1.01
CA GLY A 89 6.26 3.26 1.99
C GLY A 89 6.30 2.69 3.41
N ILE A 90 5.27 1.95 3.81
CA ILE A 90 5.20 1.29 5.12
C ILE A 90 6.29 0.23 5.26
N GLU A 91 6.50 -0.61 4.24
CA GLU A 91 7.57 -1.62 4.26
C GLU A 91 8.96 -0.99 4.38
N LYS A 92 9.23 0.09 3.65
CA LYS A 92 10.49 0.86 3.78
C LYS A 92 10.65 1.47 5.17
N PHE A 93 9.58 2.04 5.71
CA PHE A 93 9.58 2.59 7.07
C PHE A 93 9.89 1.51 8.10
N HIS A 94 9.18 0.37 8.06
CA HIS A 94 9.43 -0.77 8.95
C HIS A 94 10.85 -1.31 8.82
N THR A 95 11.34 -1.49 7.59
CA THR A 95 12.72 -1.96 7.34
C THR A 95 13.75 -0.99 7.92
N THR A 96 13.52 0.31 7.79
CA THR A 96 14.40 1.35 8.33
C THR A 96 14.38 1.35 9.85
N LEU A 97 13.19 1.27 10.46
CA LEU A 97 13.02 1.20 11.91
C LEU A 97 13.72 -0.04 12.48
N LEU A 98 13.50 -1.21 11.87
CA LEU A 98 14.14 -2.46 12.27
C LEU A 98 15.66 -2.35 12.20
N ARG A 99 16.21 -1.81 11.11
CA ARG A 99 17.65 -1.58 10.98
C ARG A 99 18.18 -0.67 12.09
N ALA A 100 17.49 0.43 12.38
CA ALA A 100 17.89 1.36 13.44
C ALA A 100 17.90 0.65 14.81
N VAL A 101 16.85 -0.11 15.10
CA VAL A 101 16.75 -0.94 16.32
C VAL A 101 17.91 -1.94 16.43
N TYR A 102 18.18 -2.71 15.37
CA TYR A 102 19.29 -3.67 15.38
C TYR A 102 20.63 -2.98 15.55
N SER A 103 20.85 -1.84 14.88
CA SER A 103 22.09 -1.08 15.04
C SER A 103 22.29 -0.55 16.46
N PHE A 104 21.21 -0.13 17.13
CA PHE A 104 21.25 0.30 18.51
C PHE A 104 21.61 -0.86 19.44
N GLN A 105 21.00 -2.03 19.21
CA GLN A 105 21.26 -3.22 20.00
C GLN A 105 22.73 -3.62 19.93
N GLU A 106 23.30 -3.67 18.72
CA GLU A 106 24.69 -4.05 18.49
C GLU A 106 25.68 -3.05 19.09
N HIS A 107 25.47 -1.75 18.87
CA HIS A 107 26.46 -0.73 19.25
C HIS A 107 26.39 -0.27 20.71
N TYR A 108 25.20 -0.28 21.32
CA TYR A 108 24.99 0.32 22.64
C TYR A 108 24.52 -0.68 23.66
N PHE A 109 23.49 -1.47 23.34
CA PHE A 109 22.89 -2.37 24.31
C PHE A 109 23.77 -3.57 24.65
N GLY A 110 24.39 -4.23 23.67
CA GLY A 110 25.27 -5.37 23.90
C GLY A 110 26.44 -5.03 24.83
N PRO A 111 27.25 -4.00 24.53
CA PRO A 111 28.34 -3.56 25.40
C PRO A 111 27.87 -3.16 26.81
N TRP A 112 26.74 -2.46 26.92
CA TRP A 112 26.14 -2.10 28.21
C TRP A 112 25.67 -3.33 29.00
N LEU A 113 25.01 -4.29 28.36
CA LEU A 113 24.56 -5.51 29.01
C LEU A 113 25.76 -6.30 29.58
N ASN A 114 26.84 -6.37 28.81
CA ASN A 114 28.06 -7.06 29.21
C ASN A 114 28.82 -6.36 30.35
N SER A 115 28.56 -5.06 30.62
CA SER A 115 29.15 -4.35 31.75
C SER A 115 28.39 -4.56 33.07
N LEU A 116 27.17 -5.11 33.03
CA LEU A 116 26.38 -5.40 34.22
C LEU A 116 26.89 -6.64 34.98
N PRO A 117 26.71 -6.72 36.31
CA PRO A 117 26.94 -7.94 37.08
C PRO A 117 26.10 -9.14 36.57
N PRO A 118 26.58 -10.39 36.72
CA PRO A 118 25.92 -11.59 36.18
C PRO A 118 24.46 -11.76 36.63
N GLN A 119 24.13 -11.36 37.86
CA GLN A 119 22.76 -11.44 38.39
C GLN A 119 21.79 -10.51 37.63
N LEU A 120 22.25 -9.32 37.25
CA LEU A 120 21.45 -8.35 36.49
C LEU A 120 21.37 -8.73 35.01
N GLN A 121 22.43 -9.32 34.45
CA GLN A 121 22.38 -9.89 33.11
C GLN A 121 21.30 -10.98 33.02
N GLN A 122 21.25 -11.89 33.99
CA GLN A 122 20.24 -12.95 34.05
C GLN A 122 18.82 -12.37 34.15
N LEU A 123 18.63 -11.32 34.96
CA LEU A 123 17.35 -10.64 35.06
C LEU A 123 16.91 -10.02 33.72
N VAL A 124 17.82 -9.32 33.03
CA VAL A 124 17.53 -8.73 31.72
C VAL A 124 17.17 -9.81 30.70
N TRP A 125 17.87 -10.95 30.71
CA TRP A 125 17.56 -12.09 29.86
C TRP A 125 16.19 -12.71 30.17
N GLN A 126 15.82 -12.85 31.44
CA GLN A 126 14.50 -13.33 31.85
C GLN A 126 13.38 -12.39 31.40
N ILE A 127 13.58 -11.08 31.52
CA ILE A 127 12.62 -10.07 31.05
C ILE A 127 12.44 -10.15 29.54
N ASN A 128 13.53 -10.26 28.78
CA ASN A 128 13.46 -10.38 27.31
C ASN A 128 12.69 -11.63 26.88
N GLN A 129 12.94 -12.77 27.53
CA GLN A 129 12.23 -14.02 27.29
C GLN A 129 10.73 -13.93 27.61
N PHE A 130 10.36 -13.27 28.71
CA PHE A 130 8.97 -13.05 29.10
C PHE A 130 8.21 -12.22 28.04
N LEU A 131 8.83 -11.13 27.58
CA LEU A 131 8.26 -10.26 26.55
C LEU A 131 8.09 -10.99 25.20
N HIS A 132 9.01 -11.89 24.86
CA HIS A 132 8.94 -12.68 23.63
C HIS A 132 7.82 -13.73 23.66
N ASN A 133 7.58 -14.35 24.81
CA ASN A 133 6.58 -15.40 24.99
C ASN A 133 5.13 -14.88 25.09
N THR A 134 4.91 -13.56 25.24
CA THR A 134 3.56 -12.96 25.36
C THR A 134 2.88 -12.61 24.04
N GLY A 135 3.52 -12.88 22.88
CA GLY A 135 2.75 -13.28 21.68
C GLY A 135 2.65 -12.32 20.49
N ASP A 136 3.61 -11.43 20.20
CA ASP A 136 3.81 -10.95 18.81
C ASP A 136 5.22 -10.36 18.63
N ALA A 137 5.90 -10.72 17.53
CA ALA A 137 7.20 -10.14 17.17
C ALA A 137 7.12 -8.60 17.02
N LEU A 138 5.95 -8.08 16.61
CA LEU A 138 5.65 -6.66 16.55
C LEU A 138 5.59 -6.02 17.94
N PHE A 139 5.12 -6.73 18.97
CA PHE A 139 5.03 -6.19 20.34
C PHE A 139 6.41 -6.00 20.98
N ALA A 140 7.35 -6.90 20.70
CA ALA A 140 8.75 -6.76 21.12
C ALA A 140 9.42 -5.53 20.48
N ILE A 141 9.08 -5.23 19.22
CA ILE A 141 9.61 -4.07 18.48
C ILE A 141 8.98 -2.75 18.96
N PHE A 142 7.65 -2.72 19.14
CA PHE A 142 6.90 -1.49 19.45
C PHE A 142 6.80 -1.14 20.94
N VAL A 143 6.93 -2.11 21.86
CA VAL A 143 6.78 -1.87 23.32
C VAL A 143 8.04 -2.23 24.10
N GLY A 144 8.74 -3.31 23.74
CA GLY A 144 9.93 -3.77 24.46
C GLY A 144 11.08 -2.77 24.41
N ILE A 145 11.39 -2.23 23.22
CA ILE A 145 12.53 -1.33 23.03
C ILE A 145 12.30 0.08 23.61
N PRO A 146 11.12 0.72 23.46
CA PRO A 146 10.84 2.00 24.13
C PRO A 146 10.86 1.91 25.65
N VAL A 147 10.43 0.78 26.24
CA VAL A 147 10.51 0.56 27.69
C VAL A 147 11.97 0.40 28.14
N ILE A 148 12.80 -0.30 27.36
CA ILE A 148 14.24 -0.42 27.63
C ILE A 148 14.94 0.94 27.48
N ILE A 149 14.63 1.72 26.43
CA ILE A 149 15.12 3.10 26.25
C ILE A 149 14.66 3.98 27.42
N GLY A 150 13.41 3.87 27.86
CA GLY A 150 12.87 4.61 29.00
C GLY A 150 13.57 4.27 30.32
N ILE A 151 13.88 2.99 30.55
CA ILE A 151 14.64 2.53 31.72
C ILE A 151 16.09 3.04 31.66
N ILE A 152 16.73 3.01 30.48
CA ILE A 152 18.09 3.55 30.29
C ILE A 152 18.12 5.06 30.52
N VAL A 153 17.16 5.82 30.00
CA VAL A 153 17.04 7.26 30.24
C VAL A 153 16.85 7.56 31.73
N LEU A 154 16.03 6.79 32.44
CA LEU A 154 15.84 6.93 33.88
C LEU A 154 17.11 6.61 34.69
N LEU A 155 17.86 5.58 34.30
CA LEU A 155 19.10 5.19 34.97
C LEU A 155 20.23 6.21 34.74
N VAL A 156 20.36 6.74 33.52
CA VAL A 156 21.34 7.79 33.20
C VAL A 156 21.01 9.10 33.93
N LEU A 157 19.74 9.46 34.03
CA LEU A 157 19.31 10.59 34.84
C LEU A 157 19.61 10.36 36.33
N ALA A 158 19.35 9.17 36.87
CA ALA A 158 19.63 8.85 38.26
C ALA A 158 21.12 8.91 38.61
N GLU A 159 22.01 8.47 37.72
CA GLU A 159 23.46 8.65 37.89
C GLU A 159 23.85 10.13 37.83
N TYR A 160 23.34 10.89 36.87
CA TYR A 160 23.63 12.33 36.75
C TYR A 160 23.26 13.12 38.01
N PHE A 161 22.13 12.81 38.65
CA PHE A 161 21.69 13.43 39.91
C PHE A 161 22.46 12.96 41.15
N ALA A 162 23.11 11.80 41.12
CA ALA A 162 23.91 11.31 42.24
C ALA A 162 25.29 12.01 42.35
N TYR A 163 25.71 12.75 41.32
CA TYR A 163 26.97 13.50 41.25
C TYR A 163 26.81 15.02 41.45
N LEU A 164 25.60 15.50 41.79
CA LEU A 164 25.29 16.88 42.20
C LEU A 164 25.10 16.94 43.71
#